data_AF-A0A2G9TEE5-F1
#
_entry.id   AF-A0A2G9TEE5-F1
#
_cell.length_a   1.000
_cell.length_b   1.000
_cell.length_c   1.000
_cell.angle_alpha   90.00
_cell.angle_beta   90.00
_cell.angle_gamma   90.00
#
_symmetry.space_group_name_H-M   'P 1'
#
loop_
_entity.id
_entity.type
_entity.pdbx_description
1 polymer ?
#
loop_
_entity_poly.entity_id
_entity_poly.type
_entity_poly.pdbx_seq_one_letter_code
_entity_poly.pdbx_strand_id
1 'polypeptide(L)'
;MEVAVLRRLQGKKHACKFYGCGRNDKFNYLVMSLQGKNLADLRREAPKQCFSLSTAVRLGVQILNAIREIHSIGFLHRDIKP
;
A
#
# COMPACT_ATOMS: atom_id res chain seq x y z
N MET A 1 -0.80 -15.04 -5.86
CA MET A 1 -0.76 -14.63 -4.44
C MET A 1 -1.31 -13.22 -4.25
N GLU A 2 -0.76 -12.22 -4.94
CA GLU A 2 -1.16 -10.80 -4.83
C GLU A 2 -2.67 -10.54 -5.01
N VAL A 3 -3.28 -11.09 -6.07
CA VAL A 3 -4.73 -10.97 -6.32
C VAL A 3 -5.55 -11.46 -5.13
N ALA A 4 -5.15 -12.58 -4.51
CA ALA A 4 -5.87 -13.17 -3.38
C ALA A 4 -5.79 -12.29 -2.13
N VAL A 5 -4.61 -11.72 -1.87
CA VAL A 5 -4.41 -10.78 -0.75
C VAL A 5 -5.23 -9.52 -0.99
N LEU A 6 -5.11 -8.89 -2.17
CA LEU A 6 -5.84 -7.65 -2.48
C LEU A 6 -7.35 -7.85 -2.43
N ARG A 7 -7.87 -8.99 -2.90
CA ARG A 7 -9.31 -9.33 -2.77
C ARG A 7 -9.76 -9.44 -1.32
N ARG A 8 -8.95 -10.06 -0.44
CA ARG A 8 -9.27 -10.18 1.00
C ARG A 8 -9.15 -8.86 1.74
N LEU A 9 -8.38 -7.91 1.22
CA LEU A 9 -8.26 -6.55 1.76
C LEU A 9 -9.38 -5.60 1.29
N GLN A 10 -10.27 -6.01 0.39
CA GLN A 10 -11.35 -5.11 -0.05
C GLN A 10 -12.24 -4.70 1.14
N GLY A 11 -12.57 -3.41 1.19
CA GLY A 11 -13.28 -2.80 2.32
C GLY A 11 -12.37 -2.33 3.48
N LYS A 12 -11.08 -2.65 3.47
CA LYS A 12 -10.08 -2.06 4.38
C LYS A 12 -9.66 -0.67 3.89
N LYS A 13 -9.37 0.24 4.82
CA LYS A 13 -9.17 1.66 4.49
C LYS A 13 -7.88 1.90 3.71
N HIS A 14 -6.82 1.17 4.03
CA HIS A 14 -5.48 1.42 3.49
C HIS A 14 -5.10 0.50 2.33
N ALA A 15 -6.10 -0.13 1.68
CA ALA A 15 -5.90 -1.00 0.53
C ALA A 15 -6.47 -0.37 -0.75
N CYS A 16 -5.82 -0.65 -1.89
CA CYS A 16 -6.33 -0.24 -3.19
C CYS A 16 -7.67 -0.94 -3.52
N LYS A 17 -8.54 -0.23 -4.22
CA LYS A 17 -9.76 -0.80 -4.78
C LYS A 17 -9.40 -1.75 -5.92
N PHE A 18 -9.93 -2.97 -5.87
CA PHE A 18 -9.77 -3.97 -6.92
C PHE A 18 -10.76 -3.71 -8.05
N TYR A 19 -10.28 -3.72 -9.31
CA TYR A 19 -11.14 -3.60 -10.49
C TYR A 19 -11.19 -4.89 -11.31
N GLY A 20 -10.09 -5.63 -11.43
CA GLY A 20 -10.06 -6.85 -12.21
C GLY A 20 -8.69 -7.51 -12.24
N CYS A 21 -8.63 -8.72 -12.76
CA CYS A 21 -7.38 -9.42 -13.04
C CYS A 21 -7.60 -10.41 -14.17
N GLY A 22 -6.54 -10.77 -14.89
CA GLY A 22 -6.60 -11.75 -15.95
C GLY A 22 -5.24 -12.32 -16.30
N ARG A 23 -5.27 -13.28 -17.22
CA ARG A 23 -4.10 -13.99 -17.74
C ARG A 23 -4.28 -14.23 -19.22
N ASN A 24 -3.18 -14.16 -19.95
CA ASN A 24 -3.05 -14.67 -21.30
C ASN A 24 -1.75 -15.49 -21.42
N ASP A 25 -1.41 -15.91 -22.64
CA ASP A 25 -0.23 -16.75 -22.89
C ASP A 25 1.11 -16.03 -22.63
N LYS A 26 1.10 -14.68 -22.55
CA LYS A 26 2.30 -13.86 -22.40
C LYS A 26 2.49 -13.32 -20.99
N PHE A 27 1.40 -12.95 -20.30
CA PHE A 27 1.48 -12.29 -19.00
C PHE A 27 0.21 -12.44 -18.15
N ASN A 28 0.38 -12.17 -16.86
CA ASN A 28 -0.69 -11.98 -15.90
C ASN A 28 -0.83 -10.49 -15.61
N TYR A 29 -2.05 -10.01 -15.33
CA TYR A 29 -2.28 -8.62 -14.97
C TYR A 29 -3.32 -8.47 -13.85
N LEU A 30 -3.20 -7.36 -13.13
CA LEU A 30 -4.06 -6.93 -12.03
C LEU A 30 -4.38 -5.44 -12.25
N VAL A 31 -5.66 -5.08 -12.15
CA VAL A 31 -6.14 -3.70 -12.31
C VAL A 31 -6.71 -3.23 -10.97
N MET A 32 -6.21 -2.09 -10.48
CA MET A 32 -6.60 -1.51 -9.20
C MET A 32 -6.60 0.03 -9.26
N SER A 33 -7.08 0.69 -8.20
CA SER A 33 -7.04 2.15 -8.10
C SER A 33 -5.62 2.72 -8.14
N LEU A 34 -5.37 3.64 -9.07
CA LEU A 34 -4.12 4.43 -9.12
C LEU A 34 -4.03 5.33 -7.88
N GLN A 35 -2.83 5.39 -7.28
CA GLN A 35 -2.53 6.25 -6.13
C GLN A 35 -1.63 7.43 -6.55
N GLY A 36 -1.37 8.34 -5.60
CA GLY A 36 -0.45 9.45 -5.80
C GLY A 36 1.04 9.06 -5.65
N LYS A 37 1.87 10.06 -5.34
CA LYS A 37 3.30 9.89 -5.07
C LYS A 37 3.55 8.95 -3.88
N ASN A 38 4.61 8.14 -3.96
CA ASN A 38 5.07 7.31 -2.84
C ASN A 38 5.76 8.16 -1.76
N LEU A 39 6.01 7.58 -0.58
CA LEU A 39 6.56 8.31 0.56
C LEU A 39 8.04 8.64 0.37
N ALA A 40 8.80 7.81 -0.36
CA ALA A 40 10.19 8.09 -0.70
C ALA A 40 10.34 9.36 -1.56
N ASP A 41 9.49 9.54 -2.57
CA ASP A 41 9.42 10.74 -3.43
C ASP A 41 9.02 11.96 -2.61
N LEU A 42 7.92 11.86 -1.85
CA LEU A 42 7.43 12.96 -1.01
C LEU A 42 8.48 13.40 0.04
N ARG A 43 9.24 12.46 0.59
CA ARG A 43 10.33 12.77 1.52
C ARG A 43 11.47 13.51 0.82
N ARG A 44 11.84 13.12 -0.40
CA ARG A 44 12.89 13.80 -1.18
C ARG A 44 12.50 15.21 -1.59
N GLU A 45 11.21 15.46 -1.82
CA GLU A 45 10.67 16.79 -2.13
C GLU A 45 10.52 17.70 -0.91
N ALA A 46 10.50 17.13 0.30
CA ALA A 46 10.37 17.92 1.52
C ALA A 46 11.62 18.77 1.80
N PRO A 47 11.49 19.93 2.47
CA PRO A 47 12.63 20.71 2.92
C PRO A 47 13.59 19.85 3.75
N LYS A 48 14.90 19.96 3.47
CA LYS A 48 15.96 19.13 4.10
C LYS A 48 15.80 17.61 3.86
N GLN A 49 14.99 17.21 2.89
CA GLN A 49 14.72 15.81 2.54
C GLN A 49 14.19 14.98 3.72
N CYS A 50 13.46 15.63 4.63
CA CYS A 50 12.88 15.01 5.81
C CYS A 50 11.44 15.49 6.06
N PHE A 51 10.62 14.63 6.64
CA PHE A 51 9.31 15.03 7.11
C PHE A 51 9.43 15.75 8.47
N SER A 52 8.53 16.71 8.72
CA SER A 52 8.34 17.21 10.08
C SER A 52 7.87 16.09 11.01
N LEU A 53 8.14 16.23 12.31
CA LEU A 53 7.71 15.24 13.32
C LEU A 53 6.21 14.96 13.24
N SER A 54 5.38 16.00 13.09
CA SER A 54 3.94 15.87 12.93
C SER A 54 3.55 15.00 11.72
N THR A 55 4.19 15.21 10.57
CA THR A 55 3.92 14.38 9.38
C THR A 55 4.40 12.95 9.58
N ALA A 56 5.60 12.75 10.12
CA ALA A 56 6.15 11.43 10.38
C ALA A 56 5.25 10.59 11.32
N VAL A 57 4.77 11.18 12.42
CA VAL A 57 3.88 10.50 13.37
C VAL A 57 2.54 10.15 12.73
N ARG A 58 1.92 11.06 11.97
CA ARG A 58 0.64 10.78 11.28
C ARG A 58 0.78 9.70 10.21
N LEU A 59 1.89 9.67 9.47
CA LEU A 59 2.21 8.58 8.54
C LEU A 59 2.39 7.27 9.30
N GLY A 60 3.14 7.26 10.40
CA GLY A 60 3.35 6.08 11.24
C GLY A 60 2.04 5.45 11.72
N VAL A 61 1.09 6.25 12.18
CA VAL A 61 -0.25 5.77 12.59
C VAL A 61 -0.99 5.11 11.42
N GLN A 62 -0.98 5.73 10.23
CA GLN A 62 -1.65 5.15 9.05
C GLN A 62 -0.97 3.87 8.56
N ILE A 63 0.36 3.82 8.53
CA ILE A 63 1.13 2.64 8.14
C ILE A 63 0.87 1.49 9.13
N LEU A 64 0.87 1.76 10.43
CA LEU A 64 0.56 0.76 11.45
C LEU A 64 -0.85 0.18 11.29
N ASN A 65 -1.83 1.04 10.98
CA ASN A 65 -3.18 0.60 10.69
C ASN A 65 -3.23 -0.30 9.45
N ALA A 66 -2.53 0.04 8.37
CA ALA A 66 -2.44 -0.78 7.15
C ALA A 66 -1.80 -2.15 7.44
N ILE A 67 -0.72 -2.19 8.23
CA ILE A 67 -0.06 -3.44 8.65
C ILE A 67 -1.04 -4.31 9.44
N ARG A 68 -1.77 -3.73 10.40
CA ARG A 68 -2.80 -4.43 11.17
C ARG A 68 -3.91 -4.99 10.28
N GLU A 69 -4.33 -4.25 9.25
CA GLU A 69 -5.32 -4.71 8.28
C GLU A 69 -4.82 -5.95 7.50
N ILE A 70 -3.56 -5.95 7.06
CA ILE A 70 -2.93 -7.10 6.39
C ILE A 70 -2.81 -8.30 7.33
N HIS A 71 -2.37 -8.08 8.57
CA HIS A 71 -2.27 -9.16 9.57
C HIS A 71 -3.65 -9.74 9.92
N SER A 72 -4.70 -8.91 9.94
CA SER A 72 -6.07 -9.35 10.25
C SER A 72 -6.64 -10.36 9.24
N ILE A 73 -6.09 -10.42 8.03
CA ILE A 73 -6.47 -11.39 7.00
C ILE A 73 -5.49 -12.58 6.90
N GLY A 74 -4.56 -12.70 7.85
CA GLY A 74 -3.63 -13.83 7.97
C GLY A 74 -2.42 -13.77 7.04
N PHE A 75 -2.03 -12.58 6.57
CA PHE A 75 -0.85 -12.40 5.72
C PHE A 75 0.21 -11.52 6.41
N LEU A 76 1.48 -11.73 6.03
CA LEU A 76 2.59 -10.83 6.33
C LEU A 76 2.99 -10.11 5.05
N HIS A 77 3.16 -8.78 5.11
CA HIS A 77 3.62 -8.02 3.95
C HIS A 77 5.07 -8.37 3.58
N ARG A 78 5.94 -8.54 4.59
CA ARG A 78 7.38 -8.90 4.50
C ARG A 78 8.30 -7.90 3.79
N ASP A 79 7.77 -6.93 3.05
CA ASP A 79 8.56 -5.91 2.34
C ASP A 79 8.05 -4.48 2.62
N ILE A 80 7.97 -4.10 3.90
CA ILE A 80 7.49 -2.76 4.30
C ILE A 80 8.61 -1.74 4.08
N LYS A 81 8.36 -0.76 3.21
CA LYS A 81 9.33 0.30 2.86
C LYS A 81 8.64 1.59 2.39
N PRO A 82 9.35 2.74 2.39
CA PRO A 82 8.81 4.04 1.96
C PRO A 82 8.54 4.15 0.46
#